data_AF-A0A0S8F2P9-F1
#
_entry.id   AF-A0A0S8F2P9-F1
#
_cell.length_a   1.000
_cell.length_b   1.000
_cell.length_c   1.000
_cell.angle_alpha   90.00
_cell.angle_beta   90.00
_cell.angle_gamma   90.00
#
_symmetry.space_group_name_H-M   'P 1'
#
loop_
_entity.id
_entity.type
_entity.pdbx_description
1 polymer ?
#
loop_
_entity_poly.entity_id
_entity_poly.type
_entity_poly.pdbx_seq_one_letter_code
_entity_poly.pdbx_strand_id
1 'polypeptide(L)'
;MENLIVLGLAVAATSMTISTTHAGAPLRAWVSKNGPWFEKLIHCPWCVSHWLSLALTPLWMQVTNLAQWAVYTMSVVAISGLASAGIAYLFLALDALEGE
;
A
#
# COMPACT_ATOMS: atom_id res chain seq x y z
N MET A 1 -12.56 -15.01 0.03
CA MET A 1 -11.09 -14.94 -0.16
C MET A 1 -10.73 -14.06 -1.34
N GLU A 2 -11.41 -14.19 -2.48
CA GLU A 2 -11.19 -13.36 -3.68
C GLU A 2 -11.14 -11.85 -3.40
N ASN A 3 -12.12 -11.30 -2.68
CA ASN A 3 -12.15 -9.88 -2.31
C ASN A 3 -10.93 -9.41 -1.51
N LEU A 4 -10.34 -10.26 -0.65
CA LEU A 4 -9.16 -9.91 0.13
C LEU A 4 -7.91 -9.80 -0.74
N ILE A 5 -7.79 -10.68 -1.74
CA ILE A 5 -6.67 -10.67 -2.68
C ILE A 5 -6.76 -9.43 -3.57
N VAL A 6 -7.93 -9.18 -4.16
CA VAL A 6 -8.16 -7.99 -5.01
C VAL A 6 -7.90 -6.71 -4.23
N LEU A 7 -8.42 -6.61 -3.00
CA LEU A 7 -8.20 -5.44 -2.16
C LEU A 7 -6.72 -5.30 -1.77
N GLY A 8 -6.05 -6.40 -1.40
CA GLY A 8 -4.62 -6.40 -1.06
C GLY A 8 -3.73 -5.96 -2.23
N LEU A 9 -4.03 -6.40 -3.46
CA LEU A 9 -3.33 -5.97 -4.67
C LEU A 9 -3.60 -4.51 -4.99
N ALA A 10 -4.86 -4.06 -4.86
CA ALA A 10 -5.23 -2.66 -5.08
C ALA A 10 -4.49 -1.75 -4.08
N VAL A 11 -4.45 -2.13 -2.80
CA VAL A 11 -3.71 -1.43 -1.74
C VAL A 11 -2.21 -1.43 -2.04
N ALA A 12 -1.62 -2.54 -2.45
CA ALA A 12 -0.20 -2.59 -2.83
C ALA A 12 0.12 -1.61 -3.97
N ALA A 13 -0.69 -1.64 -5.03
CA ALA A 13 -0.51 -0.78 -6.21
C ALA A 13 -0.67 0.70 -5.85
N THR A 14 -1.69 1.07 -5.07
CA THR A 14 -1.88 2.47 -4.64
C THR A 14 -0.79 2.93 -3.70
N SER A 15 -0.40 2.14 -2.70
CA SER A 15 0.68 2.47 -1.78
C SER A 15 2.01 2.67 -2.49
N MET A 16 2.39 1.76 -3.39
CA MET A 16 3.60 1.92 -4.20
C MET A 16 3.49 3.16 -5.09
N THR A 17 2.36 3.37 -5.77
CA THR A 17 2.16 4.53 -6.64
C THR A 17 2.35 5.83 -5.88
N ILE A 18 1.69 5.96 -4.72
CA ILE A 18 1.75 7.16 -3.88
C ILE A 18 3.17 7.39 -3.33
N SER A 19 3.83 6.32 -2.87
CA SER A 19 5.09 6.43 -2.15
C SER A 19 6.34 6.47 -3.04
N THR A 20 6.31 5.87 -4.23
CA THR A 20 7.53 5.70 -5.07
C THR A 20 7.43 6.37 -6.43
N THR A 21 6.27 6.36 -7.09
CA THR A 21 6.17 6.82 -8.48
C THR A 21 6.18 8.34 -8.62
N HIS A 22 6.57 8.82 -9.80
CA HIS A 22 6.52 10.24 -10.15
C HIS A 22 5.10 10.80 -10.12
N ALA A 23 4.08 9.97 -10.38
CA ALA A 23 2.67 10.36 -10.29
C ALA A 23 2.26 10.77 -8.86
N GLY A 24 2.89 10.20 -7.83
CA GLY A 24 2.71 10.58 -6.43
C GLY A 24 3.53 11.80 -5.97
N ALA A 25 4.42 12.34 -6.82
CA ALA A 25 5.27 13.48 -6.48
C ALA A 25 4.49 14.77 -6.07
N PRO A 26 3.45 15.23 -6.81
CA PRO A 26 2.70 16.41 -6.41
C PRO A 26 1.97 16.21 -5.08
N LEU A 27 1.45 15.00 -4.82
CA LEU A 27 0.80 14.66 -3.56
C LEU A 27 1.80 14.66 -2.39
N ARG A 28 2.97 14.05 -2.57
CA ARG A 28 4.05 14.07 -1.57
C ARG A 28 4.52 15.49 -1.26
N ALA A 29 4.71 16.31 -2.28
CA ALA A 29 5.12 17.71 -2.13
C ALA A 29 4.04 18.61 -1.49
N TRP A 30 2.76 18.29 -1.67
CA TRP A 30 1.67 18.96 -0.97
C TRP A 30 1.61 18.53 0.50
N VAL A 31 1.79 17.24 0.78
CA VAL A 31 1.74 16.71 2.15
C VAL A 31 2.95 17.11 2.99
N SER A 32 4.14 17.22 2.40
CA SER A 32 5.33 17.72 3.12
C SER A 32 5.14 19.15 3.66
N LYS A 33 4.25 19.95 3.05
CA LYS A 33 3.88 21.29 3.54
C LYS A 33 2.93 21.26 4.75
N ASN A 34 2.22 20.16 4.98
CA ASN A 34 1.21 20.04 6.03
C ASN A 34 1.76 19.45 7.34
N GLY A 35 3.08 19.19 7.41
CA GLY A 35 3.79 18.84 8.63
C GLY A 35 4.55 17.51 8.56
N PRO A 36 5.61 17.36 9.36
CA PRO A 36 6.57 16.25 9.27
C PRO A 36 5.96 14.87 9.61
N TRP A 37 4.80 14.84 10.27
CA TRP A 37 4.12 13.60 10.59
C TRP A 37 3.54 12.94 9.32
N PHE A 38 2.77 13.69 8.52
CA PHE A 38 2.15 13.15 7.30
C PHE A 38 3.16 12.82 6.20
N GLU A 39 4.28 13.54 6.16
CA GLU A 39 5.39 13.26 5.25
C GLU A 39 5.91 11.82 5.43
N LYS A 40 6.16 11.40 6.67
CA LYS A 40 6.61 10.02 6.96
C LYS A 40 5.58 8.97 6.56
N LEU A 41 4.29 9.28 6.65
CA LEU A 41 3.22 8.36 6.27
C LEU A 41 3.22 8.10 4.76
N ILE A 42 3.36 9.14 3.95
CA ILE A 42 3.24 9.03 2.48
C ILE A 42 4.53 8.53 1.83
N HIS A 43 5.70 8.78 2.42
CA HIS A 43 6.96 8.27 1.91
C HIS A 43 7.21 6.78 2.20
N CYS A 44 6.41 6.16 3.07
CA CYS A 44 6.53 4.74 3.41
C CYS A 44 5.38 3.92 2.82
N PRO A 45 5.62 3.07 1.79
CA PRO A 45 4.58 2.25 1.16
C PRO A 45 3.85 1.34 2.16
N TRP A 46 4.57 0.85 3.17
CA TRP A 46 4.01 0.00 4.22
C TRP A 46 3.08 0.77 5.15
N CYS A 47 3.43 2.02 5.48
CA CYS A 47 2.56 2.91 6.26
C CYS A 47 1.29 3.25 5.46
N VAL A 48 1.43 3.65 4.19
CA VAL A 48 0.27 3.93 3.33
C VAL A 48 -0.65 2.71 3.25
N SER A 49 -0.08 1.50 3.14
CA SER A 49 -0.86 0.26 3.08
C SER A 49 -1.67 0.01 4.36
N HIS A 50 -1.16 0.36 5.53
CA HIS A 50 -1.91 0.27 6.78
C HIS A 50 -3.12 1.20 6.79
N TRP A 51 -2.91 2.46 6.44
CA TRP A 51 -3.97 3.46 6.44
C TRP A 51 -5.04 3.16 5.38
N LEU A 52 -4.62 2.78 4.18
CA LEU A 52 -5.52 2.34 3.12
C LEU A 52 -6.30 1.08 3.53
N SER A 53 -5.64 0.09 4.11
CA SER A 53 -6.33 -1.14 4.57
C SER A 53 -7.33 -0.82 5.68
N LEU A 54 -6.98 0.03 6.63
CA LEU A 54 -7.89 0.45 7.71
C LEU A 54 -9.15 1.12 7.16
N ALA A 55 -8.98 2.01 6.16
CA ALA A 55 -10.09 2.75 5.56
C ALA A 55 -10.94 1.90 4.59
N LEU A 56 -10.31 1.07 3.76
CA LEU A 56 -10.98 0.35 2.68
C LEU A 56 -11.57 -0.99 3.11
N THR A 57 -11.00 -1.66 4.12
CA THR A 57 -11.52 -2.94 4.62
C THR A 57 -12.99 -2.87 5.04
N PRO A 58 -13.47 -1.90 5.85
CA PRO A 58 -14.88 -1.86 6.25
C PRO A 58 -15.81 -1.38 5.11
N LEU A 59 -15.27 -0.71 4.09
CA LEU A 59 -16.05 -0.26 2.93
C LEU A 59 -16.27 -1.39 1.92
N TRP A 60 -15.29 -2.28 1.77
CA TRP A 60 -15.31 -3.33 0.75
C TRP A 60 -15.70 -4.71 1.30
N MET A 61 -15.49 -4.95 2.60
CA MET A 61 -15.79 -6.21 3.26
C MET A 61 -16.96 -6.04 4.22
N GLN A 62 -17.82 -7.06 4.30
CA GLN A 62 -18.84 -7.14 5.34
C GLN A 62 -18.20 -7.44 6.70
N VAL A 63 -17.84 -6.38 7.40
CA VAL A 63 -17.28 -6.43 8.76
C VAL A 63 -18.44 -6.44 9.76
N THR A 64 -18.54 -7.49 10.56
CA THR A 64 -19.62 -7.62 11.57
C THR A 64 -19.17 -7.26 12.97
N ASN A 65 -17.86 -7.32 13.25
CA ASN A 65 -17.29 -7.04 14.57
C ASN A 65 -15.83 -6.54 14.46
N LEU A 66 -15.33 -5.97 15.57
CA LEU A 66 -13.99 -5.36 15.62
C LEU A 66 -12.86 -6.37 15.41
N ALA A 67 -12.99 -7.59 15.93
CA ALA A 67 -11.98 -8.63 15.76
C ALA A 67 -11.85 -9.04 14.28
N GLN A 68 -12.98 -9.23 13.59
CA GLN A 68 -13.04 -9.52 12.17
C GLN A 68 -12.44 -8.39 11.34
N TRP A 69 -12.74 -7.13 11.70
CA TRP A 69 -12.13 -5.97 11.05
C TRP A 69 -10.61 -5.97 11.17
N ALA A 70 -10.09 -6.19 12.38
CA ALA A 70 -8.66 -6.22 12.65
C ALA A 70 -7.97 -7.35 11.85
N VAL A 71 -8.55 -8.55 11.84
CA VAL A 71 -8.02 -9.69 11.08
C VAL A 71 -8.01 -9.41 9.58
N TYR A 72 -9.10 -8.87 9.03
CA TYR A 72 -9.18 -8.55 7.60
C TYR A 72 -8.20 -7.44 7.22
N THR A 73 -8.10 -6.40 8.04
CA THR A 73 -7.16 -5.30 7.81
C THR A 73 -5.72 -5.83 7.79
N MET A 74 -5.33 -6.64 8.79
CA MET A 74 -3.98 -7.23 8.83
C MET A 74 -3.72 -8.21 7.69
N SER A 75 -4.74 -8.94 7.24
CA SER A 75 -4.64 -9.83 6.09
C SER A 75 -4.40 -9.06 4.79
N VAL A 76 -5.13 -7.95 4.57
CA VAL A 76 -4.94 -7.07 3.42
C VAL A 76 -3.56 -6.43 3.45
N VAL A 77 -3.10 -5.97 4.62
CA VAL A 77 -1.74 -5.45 4.82
C VAL A 77 -0.70 -6.50 4.47
N ALA A 78 -0.83 -7.74 4.95
CA ALA A 78 0.10 -8.82 4.66
C ALA A 78 0.18 -9.13 3.17
N ILE A 79 -0.96 -9.27 2.49
CA ILE A 79 -1.04 -9.47 1.04
C ILE A 79 -0.39 -8.29 0.31
N SER A 80 -0.68 -7.07 0.73
CA SER A 80 -0.16 -5.87 0.09
C SER A 80 1.36 -5.74 0.23
N GLY A 81 1.91 -6.13 1.39
CA GLY A 81 3.35 -6.16 1.64
C GLY A 81 4.07 -7.18 0.78
N LEU A 82 3.52 -8.39 0.66
CA LEU A 82 4.06 -9.43 -0.21
C LEU A 82 4.02 -9.00 -1.69
N ALA A 83 2.91 -8.42 -2.13
CA ALA A 83 2.77 -7.91 -3.50
C ALA A 83 3.76 -6.77 -3.78
N SER A 84 3.90 -5.83 -2.85
CA SER A 84 4.85 -4.71 -2.98
C SER A 84 6.30 -5.20 -3.03
N ALA A 85 6.67 -6.18 -2.19
CA ALA A 85 7.99 -6.80 -2.23
C ALA A 85 8.23 -7.53 -3.56
N GLY A 86 7.23 -8.25 -4.07
CA GLY A 86 7.30 -8.90 -5.38
C GLY A 86 7.51 -7.90 -6.52
N ILE A 87 6.80 -6.77 -6.51
CA ILE A 87 6.98 -5.69 -7.49
C ILE A 87 8.39 -5.10 -7.41
N ALA A 88 8.89 -4.81 -6.21
CA ALA A 88 10.23 -4.27 -6.03
C ALA A 88 11.32 -5.24 -6.50
N TYR A 89 11.17 -6.54 -6.19
CA TYR A 89 12.11 -7.56 -6.64
C TYR A 89 12.10 -7.73 -8.15
N LEU A 90 10.91 -7.65 -8.77
CA LEU A 90 10.78 -7.69 -10.23
C LEU A 90 11.51 -6.51 -10.89
N PHE A 91 11.37 -5.29 -10.36
CA PHE A 91 12.12 -4.14 -10.87
C PHE A 91 13.63 -4.35 -10.77
N LEU A 92 14.14 -4.81 -9.63
CA LEU A 92 15.57 -5.10 -9.47
C LEU A 92 16.04 -6.20 -10.42
N ALA A 93 15.23 -7.22 -10.67
CA ALA A 93 15.54 -8.29 -11.60
C ALA A 93 15.56 -7.78 -13.06
N LEU A 94 14.66 -6.85 -13.42
CA LEU A 94 14.65 -6.23 -14.75
C LEU A 94 15.87 -5.31 -14.94
N ASP A 95 16.19 -4.48 -13.95
CA ASP A 95 17.38 -3.62 -13.98
C ASP A 95 18.67 -4.44 -14.14
N ALA A 96 18.73 -5.63 -13.51
CA ALA A 96 19.86 -6.55 -13.65
C ALA A 96 19.98 -7.15 -15.06
N LEU A 97 18.87 -7.29 -15.80
CA LEU A 97 18.85 -7.80 -17.18
C LEU A 97 19.14 -6.70 -18.21
N GLU A 98 18.76 -5.45 -17.94
CA GLU A 98 19.02 -4.31 -18.84
C GLU A 98 20.46 -3.76 -18.70
N GLY A 99 21.16 -4.11 -17.62
CA GLY A 99 22.54 -3.70 -17.35
C GLY A 99 23.63 -4.56 -18.02
N GLU A 100 23.28 -5.58 -18.81
CA GLU A 100 24.20 -6.45 -19.56
C GLU A 100 24.34 -6.06 -21.05
#